data_AF-U4QA10-F1
#
_entry.id   AF-U4QA10-F1
#
_cell.length_a   1.000
_cell.length_b   1.000
_cell.length_c   1.000
_cell.angle_alpha   90.00
_cell.angle_beta   90.00
_cell.angle_gamma   90.00
#
_symmetry.space_group_name_H-M   'P 1'
#
loop_
_entity.id
_entity.type
_entity.pdbx_description
1 polymer ?
#
loop_
_entity_poly.entity_id
_entity_poly.type
_entity_poly.pdbx_seq_one_letter_code
_entity_poly.pdbx_strand_id
1 'polypeptide(L)'
;MLDTPSVYRDTKEHFDIKNMYWLTQAIATIVDEHPFRYSASVEELKQQTLAAGRHILLETDSEVEKLTGEELQMKLQKANDQTAKAAYDAAMKCFGDCVETGALQIKLNY
;
A
#
# COMPACT_ATOMS: atom_id res chain seq x y z
N MET A 1 -9.30 -8.33 16.87
CA MET A 1 -9.20 -8.56 15.41
C MET A 1 -9.43 -10.04 15.18
N LEU A 2 -10.26 -10.36 14.20
CA LEU A 2 -10.62 -11.73 13.90
C LEU A 2 -9.76 -12.29 12.76
N ASP A 3 -9.19 -11.41 11.93
CA ASP A 3 -8.39 -11.82 10.79
C ASP A 3 -7.42 -10.73 10.30
N THR A 4 -6.45 -11.11 9.46
CA THR A 4 -5.52 -10.16 8.81
C THR A 4 -6.00 -9.85 7.40
N PRO A 5 -5.90 -8.59 6.91
CA PRO A 5 -6.28 -8.26 5.54
C PRO A 5 -5.59 -9.16 4.51
N SER A 6 -6.38 -9.69 3.57
CA SER A 6 -5.94 -10.72 2.61
C SER A 6 -4.74 -10.27 1.75
N VAL A 7 -4.65 -8.96 1.43
CA VAL A 7 -3.55 -8.38 0.64
C VAL A 7 -2.17 -8.50 1.33
N TYR A 8 -2.14 -8.68 2.66
CA TYR A 8 -0.92 -8.91 3.43
C TYR A 8 -0.74 -10.37 3.88
N ARG A 9 -1.83 -11.13 4.02
CA ARG A 9 -1.81 -12.51 4.54
C ARG A 9 -1.57 -13.55 3.46
N ASP A 10 -2.23 -13.40 2.31
CA ASP A 10 -2.36 -14.48 1.32
C ASP A 10 -1.25 -14.40 0.26
N THR A 11 0.00 -14.48 0.70
CA THR A 11 1.17 -14.47 -0.20
C THR A 11 1.32 -15.82 -0.88
N LYS A 12 1.59 -15.78 -2.19
CA LYS A 12 1.74 -16.97 -3.04
C LYS A 12 3.19 -17.16 -3.47
N GLU A 13 3.57 -18.40 -3.77
CA GLU A 13 4.89 -18.76 -4.30
C GLU A 13 5.20 -18.05 -5.63
N HIS A 14 4.17 -17.74 -6.41
CA HIS A 14 4.31 -17.04 -7.69
C HIS A 14 3.82 -15.61 -7.61
N PHE A 15 4.38 -14.78 -8.49
CA PHE A 15 4.05 -13.37 -8.62
C PHE A 15 2.53 -13.14 -8.76
N ASP A 16 2.00 -12.29 -7.88
CA ASP A 16 0.62 -11.83 -7.90
C ASP A 16 0.59 -10.35 -7.54
N ILE A 17 0.35 -9.48 -8.51
CA ILE A 17 0.33 -8.02 -8.32
C ILE A 17 -0.72 -7.57 -7.28
N LYS A 18 -1.75 -8.39 -7.02
CA LYS A 18 -2.77 -8.10 -6.00
C LYS A 18 -2.27 -8.30 -4.56
N ASN A 19 -1.12 -8.94 -4.40
CA ASN A 19 -0.51 -9.16 -3.10
C ASN A 19 0.55 -8.08 -2.83
N MET A 20 0.50 -7.49 -1.63
CA MET A 20 1.37 -6.37 -1.28
C MET A 20 2.87 -6.76 -1.28
N TYR A 21 3.21 -8.00 -0.93
CA TYR A 21 4.59 -8.47 -0.99
C TYR A 21 5.12 -8.40 -2.43
N TRP A 22 4.42 -9.00 -3.39
CA TRP A 22 4.88 -9.01 -4.78
C TRP A 22 4.86 -7.63 -5.43
N LEU A 23 3.85 -6.80 -5.11
CA LEU A 23 3.78 -5.42 -5.58
C LEU A 23 4.98 -4.60 -5.09
N THR A 24 5.31 -4.67 -3.79
CA THR A 24 6.45 -3.93 -3.22
C THR A 24 7.79 -4.42 -3.76
N GLN A 25 7.95 -5.73 -3.99
CA GLN A 25 9.14 -6.28 -4.65
C GLN A 25 9.28 -5.79 -6.11
N ALA A 26 8.17 -5.70 -6.84
CA ALA A 26 8.17 -5.18 -8.20
C ALA A 26 8.56 -3.70 -8.25
N ILE A 27 8.02 -2.88 -7.35
CA ILE A 27 8.42 -1.47 -7.21
C ILE A 27 9.91 -1.38 -6.89
N ALA A 28 10.39 -2.13 -5.90
CA ALA A 28 11.79 -2.10 -5.50
C ALA A 28 12.73 -2.47 -6.66
N THR A 29 12.36 -3.48 -7.46
CA THR A 29 13.14 -3.92 -8.62
C THR A 29 13.23 -2.85 -9.70
N ILE A 30 12.15 -2.11 -9.98
CA ILE A 30 12.16 -0.99 -10.94
C ILE A 30 12.98 0.19 -10.40
N VAL A 31 12.80 0.51 -9.12
CA VAL A 31 13.44 1.66 -8.48
C VAL A 31 14.96 1.49 -8.36
N ASP A 32 15.42 0.27 -8.08
CA ASP A 32 16.84 -0.04 -7.88
C ASP A 32 17.70 0.28 -9.12
N GLU A 33 17.13 0.13 -10.32
CA GLU A 33 17.83 0.44 -11.57
C GLU A 33 18.14 1.94 -11.70
N HIS A 34 17.25 2.82 -11.22
CA HIS A 34 17.37 4.27 -11.36
C HIS A 34 16.78 5.04 -10.15
N PRO A 35 17.44 5.01 -8.97
CA PRO A 35 16.85 5.47 -7.71
C PRO A 35 16.50 6.96 -7.69
N PHE A 36 17.30 7.82 -8.34
CA PHE A 36 17.00 9.26 -8.40
C PHE A 36 15.73 9.54 -9.23
N ARG A 37 15.52 8.80 -10.32
CA ARG A 37 14.39 8.98 -11.24
C ARG A 37 13.05 8.77 -10.53
N TYR A 38 12.98 7.76 -9.67
CA TYR A 38 11.74 7.34 -9.02
C TYR A 38 11.59 7.87 -7.59
N SER A 39 12.56 8.64 -7.09
CA SER A 39 12.59 9.16 -5.73
C SER A 39 11.30 9.90 -5.35
N ALA A 40 10.77 10.73 -6.25
CA ALA A 40 9.52 11.46 -6.02
C ALA A 40 8.31 10.53 -5.82
N SER A 41 8.15 9.51 -6.68
CA SER A 41 7.06 8.53 -6.58
C SER A 41 7.16 7.70 -5.30
N VAL A 42 8.38 7.35 -4.87
CA VAL A 42 8.61 6.61 -3.62
C VAL A 42 8.34 7.47 -2.39
N GLU A 43 8.72 8.76 -2.41
CA GLU A 43 8.40 9.67 -1.31
C GLU A 43 6.90 9.98 -1.22
N GLU A 44 6.23 10.13 -2.37
CA GLU A 44 4.77 10.28 -2.41
C GLU A 44 4.07 9.04 -1.81
N LEU A 45 4.50 7.84 -2.18
CA LEU A 45 3.99 6.58 -1.59
C LEU A 45 4.09 6.59 -0.06
N LYS A 46 5.26 6.96 0.49
CA LYS A 46 5.48 7.02 1.94
C LYS A 46 4.55 8.02 2.60
N GLN A 47 4.46 9.23 2.05
CA GLN A 47 3.65 10.30 2.61
C GLN A 47 2.16 9.94 2.60
N GLN A 48 1.65 9.43 1.47
CA GLN A 48 0.25 9.05 1.33
C GLN A 48 -0.12 7.89 2.27
N THR A 49 0.73 6.85 2.33
CA THR A 49 0.49 5.70 3.21
C THR A 49 0.47 6.12 4.68
N LEU A 50 1.43 6.96 5.10
CA LEU A 50 1.50 7.43 6.48
C LEU A 50 0.31 8.34 6.83
N ALA A 51 -0.06 9.26 5.95
CA ALA A 51 -1.17 10.17 6.15
C ALA A 51 -2.50 9.41 6.26
N ALA A 52 -2.77 8.49 5.33
CA ALA A 52 -3.97 7.68 5.34
C ALA A 52 -4.05 6.78 6.58
N GLY A 53 -2.96 6.09 6.92
CA GLY A 53 -2.92 5.24 8.11
C GLY A 53 -3.15 6.02 9.41
N ARG A 54 -2.54 7.20 9.55
CA ARG A 54 -2.77 8.08 10.72
C ARG A 54 -4.20 8.59 10.80
N HIS A 55 -4.77 8.98 9.67
CA HIS A 55 -6.14 9.46 9.62
C HIS A 55 -7.13 8.38 10.08
N ILE A 56 -7.02 7.18 9.51
CA ILE A 56 -7.87 6.03 9.89
C ILE A 56 -7.69 5.67 11.37
N LEU A 57 -6.45 5.70 11.88
CA LEU A 57 -6.17 5.42 13.29
C LEU A 57 -6.87 6.43 14.21
N LEU A 58 -6.74 7.73 13.95
CA LEU A 58 -7.35 8.78 14.78
C LEU A 58 -8.88 8.70 14.78
N GLU A 59 -9.48 8.45 13.62
CA GLU A 59 -10.94 8.27 13.52
C GLU A 59 -11.38 7.02 14.29
N THR A 60 -10.69 5.90 14.06
CA THR A 60 -11.04 4.62 14.70
C THR A 60 -10.92 4.72 16.22
N ASP A 61 -9.84 5.30 16.75
CA ASP A 61 -9.63 5.46 18.18
C ASP A 61 -10.79 6.22 18.85
N SER A 62 -11.29 7.28 18.20
CA SER A 62 -12.43 8.05 18.70
C SER A 62 -13.74 7.26 18.67
N GLU A 63 -13.94 6.40 17.67
CA GLU A 63 -15.17 5.61 17.50
C GLU A 63 -15.24 4.42 18.46
N VAL A 64 -14.09 3.87 18.86
CA VAL A 64 -14.03 2.62 19.63
C VAL A 64 -13.82 2.82 21.13
N GLU A 65 -13.62 4.05 21.61
CA GLU A 65 -13.29 4.37 23.01
C GLU A 65 -14.21 3.69 24.04
N LYS A 66 -15.49 3.53 23.70
CA LYS A 66 -16.51 2.94 24.58
C LYS A 66 -16.99 1.56 24.14
N LEU A 67 -16.46 1.04 23.03
CA LEU A 67 -16.83 -0.26 22.50
C LEU A 67 -16.02 -1.37 23.17
N THR A 68 -16.64 -2.53 23.34
CA THR A 68 -15.99 -3.71 23.90
C THR A 68 -16.45 -4.97 23.17
N GLY A 69 -15.79 -6.10 23.43
CA GLY A 69 -16.20 -7.40 22.89
C GLY A 69 -16.19 -7.46 21.35
N GLU A 70 -17.21 -8.07 20.78
CA GLU A 70 -17.31 -8.34 19.33
C GLU A 70 -17.42 -7.06 18.49
N GLU A 71 -18.17 -6.06 18.97
CA GLU A 71 -18.33 -4.77 18.26
C GLU A 71 -17.00 -4.04 18.08
N LEU A 72 -16.18 -4.03 19.14
CA LEU A 72 -14.81 -3.50 19.08
C LEU A 72 -13.98 -4.27 18.06
N GLN A 73 -14.04 -5.60 18.07
CA GLN A 73 -13.26 -6.43 17.15
C GLN A 73 -13.65 -6.20 15.69
N MET A 74 -14.94 -6.06 15.39
CA MET A 74 -15.43 -5.77 14.03
C MET A 74 -14.99 -4.38 13.55
N LYS A 75 -15.05 -3.37 14.42
CA LYS A 75 -14.58 -2.01 14.09
C LYS A 75 -13.09 -1.98 13.80
N LEU A 76 -12.28 -2.63 14.62
CA LEU A 76 -10.83 -2.74 14.40
C LEU A 76 -10.50 -3.55 13.14
N GLN A 77 -11.29 -4.59 12.82
CA GLN A 77 -11.13 -5.33 11.57
C GLN A 77 -11.37 -4.42 10.35
N LYS A 78 -12.45 -3.66 10.37
CA LYS A 78 -12.78 -2.72 9.30
C LYS A 78 -11.70 -1.65 9.12
N ALA A 79 -11.18 -1.10 10.22
CA ALA A 79 -10.10 -0.13 10.18
C ALA A 79 -8.80 -0.72 9.58
N ASN A 80 -8.48 -1.97 9.91
CA ASN A 80 -7.37 -2.68 9.28
C ASN A 80 -7.58 -2.87 7.78
N ASP A 81 -8.77 -3.30 7.35
CA ASP A 81 -9.08 -3.51 5.94
C ASP A 81 -8.99 -2.19 5.15
N GLN A 82 -9.46 -1.08 5.74
CA GLN A 82 -9.32 0.27 5.18
C GLN A 82 -7.86 0.71 5.06
N THR A 83 -7.08 0.50 6.12
CA THR A 83 -5.65 0.84 6.14
C THR A 83 -4.89 0.05 5.09
N ALA A 84 -5.16 -1.26 5.01
CA ALA A 84 -4.53 -2.14 4.04
C ALA A 84 -4.90 -1.78 2.60
N LYS A 85 -6.17 -1.44 2.36
CA LYS A 85 -6.62 -0.95 1.06
C LYS A 85 -5.92 0.35 0.67
N ALA A 86 -5.86 1.33 1.58
CA ALA A 86 -5.21 2.61 1.30
C ALA A 86 -3.72 2.45 0.98
N ALA A 87 -3.02 1.59 1.74
CA ALA A 87 -1.61 1.27 1.47
C ALA A 87 -1.42 0.57 0.12
N TYR A 88 -2.28 -0.38 -0.21
CA TYR A 88 -2.25 -1.07 -1.51
C TYR A 88 -2.52 -0.11 -2.66
N ASP A 89 -3.54 0.74 -2.56
CA ASP A 89 -3.89 1.71 -3.61
C ASP A 89 -2.74 2.70 -3.84
N ALA A 90 -2.09 3.19 -2.78
CA ALA A 90 -0.91 4.05 -2.88
C ALA A 90 0.28 3.32 -3.53
N ALA A 91 0.54 2.06 -3.16
CA ALA A 91 1.61 1.27 -3.78
C ALA A 91 1.33 1.00 -5.26
N MET A 92 0.08 0.70 -5.63
CA MET A 92 -0.31 0.47 -7.02
C MET A 92 -0.17 1.74 -7.85
N LYS A 93 -0.50 2.91 -7.29
CA LYS A 93 -0.21 4.21 -7.92
C LYS A 93 1.29 4.39 -8.15
N CYS A 94 2.11 4.19 -7.12
CA CYS A 94 3.57 4.32 -7.21
C CYS A 94 4.15 3.40 -8.30
N PHE A 95 3.68 2.15 -8.36
CA PHE A 95 4.06 1.21 -9.41
C PHE A 95 3.69 1.74 -10.81
N GLY A 96 2.47 2.25 -10.99
CA GLY A 96 2.04 2.90 -12.23
C GLY A 96 2.94 4.06 -12.63
N ASP A 97 3.21 4.98 -11.70
CA ASP A 97 4.08 6.14 -11.94
C ASP A 97 5.50 5.71 -12.36
N CYS A 98 6.05 4.66 -11.73
CA CYS A 98 7.36 4.12 -12.09
C CYS A 98 7.37 3.52 -13.50
N VAL A 99 6.33 2.76 -13.86
CA VAL A 99 6.19 2.15 -15.18
C VAL A 99 6.03 3.22 -16.26
N GLU A 100 5.16 4.22 -16.04
CA GLU A 100 4.94 5.32 -16.99
C GLU A 100 6.21 6.15 -17.21
N THR A 101 6.88 6.52 -16.12
CA THR A 101 8.13 7.29 -16.17
C THR A 101 9.25 6.49 -16.86
N GLY A 102 9.36 5.19 -16.56
CA GLY A 102 10.32 4.30 -17.21
C GLY A 102 10.04 4.13 -18.70
N ALA A 103 8.80 3.86 -19.08
CA ALA A 103 8.39 3.65 -20.46
C ALA A 103 8.66 4.87 -21.36
N LEU A 104 8.49 6.10 -20.82
CA LEU A 104 8.81 7.33 -21.55
C LEU A 104 10.30 7.45 -21.91
N GLN A 105 11.19 6.86 -21.11
CA GLN A 105 12.64 6.85 -21.34
C GLN A 105 13.08 5.66 -22.21
N ILE A 106 12.30 4.57 -22.22
CA ILE A 106 12.53 3.38 -23.06
C ILE A 106 12.04 3.58 -24.49
N LYS A 107 11.21 4.61 -24.77
CA LYS A 107 10.91 5.02 -26.15
C LYS A 107 12.24 5.03 -26.90
N LEU A 108 12.37 4.08 -27.84
CA LEU A 108 13.54 3.86 -28.64
C LEU A 108 13.86 5.19 -29.34
N ASN A 109 14.70 6.00 -28.70
CA ASN A 109 15.27 7.19 -29.29
C ASN A 109 16.31 6.67 -30.27
N TYR A 110 15.84 6.41 -31.48
CA TYR A 110 16.66 6.19 -32.66
C TYR A 110 16.76 7.50 -33.44
#